data_AF-A0A0N4Y121-F1
#
_entry.id   AF-A0A0N4Y121-F1
#
_cell.length_a   1.000
_cell.length_b   1.000
_cell.length_c   1.000
_cell.angle_alpha   90.00
_cell.angle_beta   90.00
_cell.angle_gamma   90.00
#
_symmetry.space_group_name_H-M   'P 1'
#
loop_
_entity.id
_entity.type
_entity.pdbx_description
1 polymer ?
#
loop_
_entity_poly.entity_id
_entity_poly.type
_entity_poly.pdbx_seq_one_letter_code
_entity_poly.pdbx_strand_id
1 'polypeptide(L)'
;MGFRHVMLKKVSLFQNDDYVAVAREVTQGYIVAFEPLANADRVHHILLFGCTEPAYRSGFWKGGATCGAGVSHILYAWARNAPNLVLPRNVAFSVGHESDGIRYIVLQVHYAQPFAGDVKDYSGVTLQMTQKRPENLAAVLLFVSGEPIPPGKNQVQINVSCEYDQDIELHPFAFRTHTHAMGRVVSAYYKHDEHWTKIGARNPLWPQLFEMITTSPVIKKGDLMAATCRFDSHEKREMTPMGSMGSNEMCNFYMMFYWDAAKENPFPWGAACSGQERAVCADFYDYPFGVIEDGAFTSVDGVKLGQVAGLSFMGDNLIIFHRGGRAWDQNTFDEYNVLRDKTPINEDVILIVDFSGKQPRILRKLGRNKFYLPHGIYMDRDGFLYTTDVGSHTVAKWRIRGNGKLSAVSVESLDLELVWESGKRFVPDGDKFHFCKPTGIVKTDEGVFVSDGYCNSKVVQLDTATGARKYEFGIPGNGPSQFNLPHDVVTTPTGGHLLVADRENGRVQELSTRGDFIMDWSSSVMSNIYSVDAHFEYVYMIPGRTGRESGGIRAFVGRAGTGLIEFSFSPTSRPFGQPHVIRVSPNGQNIYVGDIANGNPTLWKFRVNY
;
A
#
# COMPACT_ATOMS: atom_id res chain seq x y z
N MET A 1 -32.06 -23.22 4.57
CA MET A 1 -31.16 -22.61 3.57
C MET A 1 -31.26 -23.41 2.28
N GLY A 2 -31.30 -22.73 1.15
CA GLY A 2 -31.21 -23.35 -0.18
C GLY A 2 -30.08 -22.70 -0.97
N PHE A 3 -29.57 -23.38 -1.98
CA PHE A 3 -28.53 -22.85 -2.87
C PHE A 3 -29.14 -22.59 -4.25
N ARG A 4 -28.78 -21.48 -4.88
CA ARG A 4 -29.12 -21.17 -6.28
C ARG A 4 -27.87 -20.90 -7.09
N HIS A 5 -27.68 -21.65 -8.17
CA HIS A 5 -26.50 -21.52 -9.03
C HIS A 5 -26.81 -20.64 -10.24
N VAL A 6 -26.06 -19.56 -10.40
CA VAL A 6 -26.10 -18.70 -11.59
C VAL A 6 -24.79 -18.93 -12.36
N MET A 7 -24.85 -19.83 -13.33
CA MET A 7 -23.67 -20.34 -14.04
C MET A 7 -23.79 -20.14 -15.55
N LEU A 8 -22.65 -19.93 -16.19
CA LEU A 8 -22.53 -19.96 -17.64
C LEU A 8 -22.85 -21.36 -18.19
N LYS A 9 -23.51 -21.40 -19.35
CA LYS A 9 -23.79 -22.64 -20.09
C LYS A 9 -22.74 -22.82 -21.19
N LYS A 10 -21.53 -23.27 -20.82
CA LYS A 10 -20.47 -23.72 -21.73
C LYS A 10 -20.01 -22.65 -22.74
N VAL A 11 -18.97 -21.90 -22.38
CA VAL A 11 -18.44 -20.79 -23.18
C VAL A 11 -17.07 -21.13 -23.77
N SER A 12 -16.84 -20.74 -25.03
CA SER A 12 -15.55 -20.74 -25.73
C SER A 12 -15.28 -19.33 -26.26
N LEU A 13 -14.05 -18.83 -26.07
CA LEU A 13 -13.66 -17.45 -26.37
C LEU A 13 -12.49 -17.42 -27.35
N PHE A 14 -12.53 -16.44 -28.26
CA PHE A 14 -11.59 -16.33 -29.39
C PHE A 14 -10.91 -14.95 -29.48
N GLN A 15 -11.23 -14.01 -28.59
CA GLN A 15 -10.73 -12.63 -28.61
C GLN A 15 -10.30 -12.18 -27.20
N ASN A 16 -9.39 -11.21 -27.13
CA ASN A 16 -9.04 -10.51 -25.88
C ASN A 16 -10.20 -9.63 -25.42
N ASP A 17 -10.31 -9.41 -24.11
CA ASP A 17 -11.34 -8.57 -23.47
C ASP A 17 -12.80 -8.92 -23.86
N ASP A 18 -13.14 -10.21 -23.87
CA ASP A 18 -14.51 -10.66 -24.17
C ASP A 18 -15.39 -10.64 -22.90
N TYR A 19 -16.63 -10.15 -23.06
CA TYR A 19 -17.64 -10.12 -22.00
C TYR A 19 -18.77 -11.07 -22.35
N VAL A 20 -19.24 -11.82 -21.36
CA VAL A 20 -20.34 -12.76 -21.53
C VAL A 20 -21.33 -12.59 -20.39
N ALA A 21 -22.62 -12.63 -20.70
CA ALA A 21 -23.65 -12.53 -19.68
C ALA A 21 -24.72 -13.61 -19.80
N VAL A 22 -25.28 -13.99 -18.65
CA VAL A 22 -26.39 -14.95 -18.53
C VAL A 22 -27.44 -14.40 -17.57
N ALA A 23 -28.70 -14.49 -17.96
CA ALA A 23 -29.84 -14.10 -17.14
C ALA A 23 -30.59 -15.32 -16.61
N ARG A 24 -31.06 -15.21 -15.37
CA ARG A 24 -31.92 -16.20 -14.70
C ARG A 24 -33.05 -15.49 -13.98
N GLU A 25 -34.26 -15.97 -14.19
CA GLU A 25 -35.41 -15.52 -13.38
C GLU A 25 -35.20 -15.96 -11.93
N VAL A 26 -35.56 -15.08 -10.99
CA VAL A 26 -35.40 -15.33 -9.56
C VAL A 26 -36.76 -15.54 -8.92
N THR A 27 -36.84 -16.52 -8.01
CA THR A 27 -38.01 -16.65 -7.13
C THR A 27 -37.79 -15.82 -5.89
N GLN A 28 -38.88 -15.44 -5.23
CA GLN A 28 -38.85 -14.79 -3.92
C GLN A 28 -37.89 -15.47 -2.93
N GLY A 29 -37.13 -14.65 -2.22
CA GLY A 29 -36.22 -15.07 -1.17
C GLY A 29 -35.15 -14.02 -0.86
N TYR A 30 -34.25 -14.39 0.04
CA TYR A 30 -33.25 -13.48 0.59
C TYR A 30 -31.84 -14.07 0.44
N ILE A 31 -30.93 -13.34 -0.20
CA ILE A 31 -29.53 -13.75 -0.41
C ILE A 31 -28.70 -13.37 0.82
N VAL A 32 -28.04 -14.36 1.43
CA VAL A 32 -27.22 -14.18 2.65
C VAL A 32 -25.72 -14.39 2.42
N ALA A 33 -25.33 -15.01 1.30
CA ALA A 33 -23.92 -15.15 0.92
C ALA A 33 -23.77 -15.40 -0.59
N PHE A 34 -22.58 -15.06 -1.10
CA PHE A 34 -22.15 -15.27 -2.47
C PHE A 34 -20.90 -16.14 -2.50
N GLU A 35 -20.97 -17.25 -3.22
CA GLU A 35 -19.87 -18.20 -3.40
C GLU A 35 -19.45 -18.22 -4.88
N PRO A 36 -18.33 -17.58 -5.23
CA PRO A 36 -17.83 -17.59 -6.59
C PRO A 36 -17.32 -18.98 -6.97
N LEU A 37 -17.67 -19.42 -8.18
CA LEU A 37 -17.07 -20.60 -8.81
C LEU A 37 -16.42 -20.14 -10.10
N ALA A 38 -15.15 -19.77 -10.00
CA ALA A 38 -14.37 -19.22 -11.11
C ALA A 38 -12.89 -19.53 -10.93
N ASN A 39 -12.16 -19.67 -12.04
CA ASN A 39 -10.71 -19.81 -12.03
C ASN A 39 -10.09 -18.47 -12.48
N ALA A 40 -9.32 -17.83 -11.60
CA ALA A 40 -8.67 -16.55 -11.87
C ALA A 40 -7.65 -16.57 -13.02
N ASP A 41 -7.12 -17.73 -13.41
CA ASP A 41 -6.23 -17.86 -14.57
C ASP A 41 -6.99 -17.58 -15.89
N ARG A 42 -8.32 -17.60 -15.86
CA ARG A 42 -9.18 -17.39 -17.03
C ARG A 42 -10.11 -16.20 -16.85
N VAL A 43 -10.79 -16.13 -15.71
CA VAL A 43 -11.79 -15.09 -15.43
C VAL A 43 -11.12 -13.90 -14.80
N HIS A 44 -11.19 -12.75 -15.47
CA HIS A 44 -10.64 -11.51 -14.95
C HIS A 44 -11.53 -10.95 -13.82
N HIS A 45 -12.84 -10.87 -14.04
CA HIS A 45 -13.81 -10.55 -12.99
C HIS A 45 -15.22 -11.08 -13.31
N ILE A 46 -16.07 -11.12 -12.28
CA ILE A 46 -17.50 -11.42 -12.36
C ILE A 46 -18.28 -10.29 -11.70
N LEU A 47 -19.38 -9.88 -12.31
CA LEU A 47 -20.37 -8.97 -11.74
C LEU A 47 -21.75 -9.63 -11.73
N LEU A 48 -22.51 -9.42 -10.67
CA LEU A 48 -23.87 -9.92 -10.54
C LEU A 48 -24.83 -8.75 -10.34
N PHE A 49 -25.88 -8.72 -11.14
CA PHE A 49 -26.90 -7.67 -11.11
C PHE A 49 -28.28 -8.26 -10.83
N GLY A 50 -29.10 -7.54 -10.08
CA GLY A 50 -30.54 -7.73 -9.99
C GLY A 50 -31.24 -6.77 -10.94
N CYS A 51 -32.09 -7.29 -11.82
CA CYS A 51 -32.77 -6.52 -12.85
C CYS A 51 -34.29 -6.75 -12.84
N THR A 52 -35.06 -5.75 -13.26
CA THR A 52 -36.47 -5.96 -13.65
C THR A 52 -36.55 -6.75 -14.96
N GLU A 53 -35.76 -6.37 -15.96
CA GLU A 53 -35.61 -7.08 -17.23
C GLU A 53 -34.13 -7.21 -17.60
N PRO A 54 -33.68 -8.34 -18.18
CA PRO A 54 -32.33 -8.45 -18.71
C PRO A 54 -32.17 -7.63 -20.00
N ALA A 55 -30.94 -7.27 -20.37
CA ALA A 55 -30.67 -6.54 -21.61
C ALA A 55 -31.19 -7.29 -22.85
N TYR A 56 -31.14 -8.63 -22.83
CA TYR A 56 -31.64 -9.48 -23.90
C TYR A 56 -32.47 -10.65 -23.37
N ARG A 57 -33.56 -10.98 -24.08
CA ARG A 57 -34.49 -12.07 -23.73
C ARG A 57 -33.93 -13.48 -24.01
N SER A 58 -32.83 -13.60 -24.76
CA SER A 58 -32.17 -14.88 -25.06
C SER A 58 -31.65 -15.60 -23.82
N GLY A 59 -31.51 -14.90 -22.69
CA GLY A 59 -31.00 -15.43 -21.43
C GLY A 59 -29.49 -15.70 -21.43
N PHE A 60 -28.82 -15.55 -22.56
CA PHE A 60 -27.37 -15.58 -22.73
C PHE A 60 -26.97 -14.70 -23.91
N TRP A 61 -25.90 -13.92 -23.77
CA TRP A 61 -25.34 -13.10 -24.84
C TRP A 61 -23.86 -12.81 -24.63
N LYS A 62 -23.19 -12.40 -25.70
CA LYS A 62 -21.86 -11.78 -25.66
C LYS A 62 -22.00 -10.27 -25.63
N GLY A 63 -21.10 -9.59 -24.91
CA GLY A 63 -21.07 -8.15 -24.74
C GLY A 63 -21.30 -7.69 -23.29
N GLY A 64 -21.00 -6.42 -23.04
CA GLY A 64 -21.01 -5.79 -21.72
C GLY A 64 -22.38 -5.34 -21.20
N ALA A 65 -23.46 -5.52 -21.96
CA ALA A 65 -24.81 -5.14 -21.51
C ALA A 65 -25.30 -6.07 -20.39
N THR A 66 -26.01 -5.53 -19.40
CA THR A 66 -26.46 -6.28 -18.20
C THR A 66 -27.98 -6.28 -18.07
N CYS A 67 -28.56 -5.20 -17.53
CA CYS A 67 -30.01 -5.02 -17.40
C CYS A 67 -30.59 -4.22 -18.58
N GLY A 68 -31.87 -4.42 -18.85
CA GLY A 68 -32.68 -3.66 -19.80
C GLY A 68 -33.43 -2.52 -19.09
N ALA A 69 -34.71 -2.33 -19.44
CA ALA A 69 -35.54 -1.31 -18.80
C ALA A 69 -35.92 -1.69 -17.35
N GLY A 70 -36.10 -0.66 -16.52
CA GLY A 70 -36.51 -0.80 -15.13
C GLY A 70 -35.33 -0.78 -14.15
N VAL A 71 -35.46 -1.52 -13.06
CA VAL A 71 -34.49 -1.56 -11.97
C VAL A 71 -33.22 -2.28 -12.42
N SER A 72 -32.06 -1.74 -12.02
CA SER A 72 -30.74 -2.32 -12.21
C SER A 72 -29.89 -2.07 -10.96
N HIS A 73 -29.60 -3.14 -10.22
CA HIS A 73 -28.78 -3.08 -9.01
C HIS A 73 -27.59 -4.00 -9.15
N ILE A 74 -26.38 -3.50 -8.88
CA ILE A 74 -25.27 -4.41 -8.61
C ILE A 74 -25.50 -5.07 -7.24
N LEU A 75 -25.34 -6.39 -7.19
CA LEU A 75 -25.51 -7.19 -5.98
C LEU A 75 -24.18 -7.76 -5.49
N TYR A 76 -23.28 -8.09 -6.41
CA TYR A 76 -22.01 -8.74 -6.08
C TYR A 76 -20.97 -8.52 -7.17
N ALA A 77 -19.70 -8.58 -6.77
CA ALA A 77 -18.55 -8.52 -7.65
C ALA A 77 -17.43 -9.43 -7.14
N TRP A 78 -16.72 -10.08 -8.06
CA TRP A 78 -15.60 -10.97 -7.75
C TRP A 78 -14.45 -10.73 -8.72
N ALA A 79 -13.21 -10.82 -8.24
CA ALA A 79 -12.01 -10.79 -9.06
C ALA A 79 -10.89 -11.61 -8.39
N ARG A 80 -10.02 -12.23 -9.21
CA ARG A 80 -8.76 -12.90 -8.80
C ARG A 80 -8.84 -13.76 -7.52
N ASN A 81 -9.68 -14.79 -7.52
CA ASN A 81 -9.80 -15.72 -6.38
C ASN A 81 -10.25 -15.05 -5.07
N ALA A 82 -11.00 -13.94 -5.16
CA ALA A 82 -11.63 -13.35 -3.98
C ALA A 82 -12.43 -14.40 -3.20
N PRO A 83 -12.38 -14.36 -1.85
CA PRO A 83 -13.06 -15.33 -1.00
C PRO A 83 -14.58 -15.20 -1.10
N ASN A 84 -15.29 -16.15 -0.50
CA ASN A 84 -16.74 -16.08 -0.35
C ASN A 84 -17.13 -14.79 0.40
N LEU A 85 -18.18 -14.11 -0.07
CA LEU A 85 -18.77 -12.98 0.64
C LEU A 85 -19.95 -13.46 1.46
N VAL A 86 -19.78 -13.51 2.78
CA VAL A 86 -20.84 -13.81 3.74
C VAL A 86 -21.34 -12.49 4.31
N LEU A 87 -22.65 -12.25 4.22
CA LEU A 87 -23.25 -11.02 4.75
C LEU A 87 -23.29 -11.07 6.29
N PRO A 88 -23.35 -9.91 6.97
CA PRO A 88 -23.51 -9.87 8.42
C PRO A 88 -24.74 -10.67 8.88
N ARG A 89 -24.71 -11.12 10.14
CA ARG A 89 -25.82 -11.89 10.70
C ARG A 89 -27.12 -11.09 10.59
N ASN A 90 -28.21 -11.77 10.20
CA ASN A 90 -29.53 -11.19 10.00
C ASN A 90 -29.61 -10.07 8.94
N VAL A 91 -28.66 -10.00 8.01
CA VAL A 91 -28.67 -9.10 6.84
C VAL A 91 -28.83 -9.92 5.56
N ALA A 92 -29.67 -9.47 4.63
CA ALA A 92 -29.80 -10.12 3.33
C ALA A 92 -30.28 -9.18 2.22
N PHE A 93 -29.92 -9.47 0.97
CA PHE A 93 -30.55 -8.82 -0.20
C PHE A 93 -31.90 -9.47 -0.48
N SER A 94 -32.96 -8.67 -0.64
CA SER A 94 -34.26 -9.13 -1.12
C SER A 94 -34.22 -9.31 -2.63
N VAL A 95 -34.76 -10.42 -3.14
CA VAL A 95 -34.94 -10.65 -4.58
C VAL A 95 -36.26 -11.34 -4.86
N GLY A 96 -36.87 -11.03 -6.01
CA GLY A 96 -38.09 -11.68 -6.50
C GLY A 96 -39.37 -11.17 -5.84
N HIS A 97 -39.29 -10.29 -4.84
CA HIS A 97 -40.46 -9.67 -4.25
C HIS A 97 -40.90 -8.47 -5.09
N GLU A 98 -42.21 -8.23 -5.19
CA GLU A 98 -42.73 -7.12 -5.98
C GLU A 98 -42.16 -5.76 -5.52
N SER A 99 -41.91 -5.62 -4.21
CA SER A 99 -41.35 -4.43 -3.59
C SER A 99 -39.88 -4.15 -3.93
N ASP A 100 -39.10 -5.14 -4.39
CA ASP A 100 -37.69 -4.95 -4.77
C ASP A 100 -37.49 -4.73 -6.27
N GLY A 101 -38.49 -5.05 -7.10
CA GLY A 101 -38.41 -4.88 -8.55
C GLY A 101 -37.40 -5.77 -9.26
N ILE A 102 -36.74 -6.70 -8.55
CA ILE A 102 -35.73 -7.63 -9.08
C ILE A 102 -36.43 -8.93 -9.48
N ARG A 103 -36.64 -9.12 -10.78
CA ARG A 103 -37.22 -10.36 -11.34
C ARG A 103 -36.17 -11.29 -11.94
N TYR A 104 -35.02 -10.73 -12.32
CA TYR A 104 -33.92 -11.47 -12.92
C TYR A 104 -32.62 -11.18 -12.19
N ILE A 105 -31.76 -12.19 -12.18
CA ILE A 105 -30.35 -12.05 -11.85
C ILE A 105 -29.55 -12.20 -13.14
N VAL A 106 -28.70 -11.22 -13.41
CA VAL A 106 -27.79 -11.21 -14.56
C VAL A 106 -26.36 -11.34 -14.06
N LEU A 107 -25.70 -12.43 -14.43
CA LEU A 107 -24.28 -12.65 -14.21
C LEU A 107 -23.53 -12.20 -15.45
N GLN A 108 -22.58 -11.30 -15.28
CA GLN A 108 -21.60 -10.90 -16.29
C GLN A 108 -20.22 -11.43 -15.90
N VAL A 109 -19.51 -12.00 -16.87
CA VAL A 109 -18.15 -12.53 -16.72
C VAL A 109 -17.27 -11.87 -17.75
N HIS A 110 -16.14 -11.33 -17.31
CA HIS A 110 -15.13 -10.72 -18.15
C HIS A 110 -13.88 -11.60 -18.23
N TYR A 111 -13.38 -11.79 -19.44
CA TYR A 111 -12.17 -12.55 -19.74
C TYR A 111 -11.17 -11.66 -20.47
N ALA A 112 -10.04 -11.39 -19.81
CA ALA A 112 -9.00 -10.53 -20.40
C ALA A 112 -8.28 -11.21 -21.58
N GLN A 113 -8.18 -12.54 -21.58
CA GLN A 113 -7.46 -13.31 -22.58
C GLN A 113 -8.31 -14.48 -23.13
N PRO A 114 -8.12 -14.86 -24.41
CA PRO A 114 -8.77 -16.02 -25.00
C PRO A 114 -8.26 -17.32 -24.39
N PHE A 115 -9.01 -18.40 -24.57
CA PHE A 115 -8.62 -19.71 -24.05
C PHE A 115 -7.58 -20.37 -24.97
N ALA A 116 -6.52 -20.91 -24.37
CA ALA A 116 -5.59 -21.78 -25.09
C ALA A 116 -6.20 -23.18 -25.26
N GLY A 117 -6.62 -23.54 -26.49
CA GLY A 117 -7.22 -24.84 -26.83
C GLY A 117 -8.76 -24.91 -26.70
N ASP A 118 -9.35 -26.11 -26.87
CA ASP A 118 -10.81 -26.34 -26.73
C ASP A 118 -11.22 -26.46 -25.25
N VAL A 119 -10.96 -25.41 -24.47
CA VAL A 119 -11.32 -25.34 -23.06
C VAL A 119 -12.71 -24.71 -22.93
N LYS A 120 -13.57 -25.34 -22.11
CA LYS A 120 -14.92 -24.86 -21.82
C LYS A 120 -14.96 -24.27 -20.43
N ASP A 121 -15.53 -23.08 -20.30
CA ASP A 121 -15.73 -22.42 -19.03
C ASP A 121 -17.20 -22.47 -18.58
N TYR A 122 -17.38 -22.66 -17.27
CA TYR A 122 -18.67 -22.78 -16.59
C TYR A 122 -18.74 -21.84 -15.38
N SER A 123 -17.93 -20.77 -15.38
CA SER A 123 -17.82 -19.91 -14.21
C SER A 123 -19.16 -19.27 -13.85
N GLY A 124 -19.31 -18.92 -12.57
CA GLY A 124 -20.50 -18.29 -12.06
C GLY A 124 -20.47 -18.06 -10.56
N VAL A 125 -21.65 -17.87 -9.99
CA VAL A 125 -21.83 -17.58 -8.57
C VAL A 125 -22.95 -18.44 -8.01
N THR A 126 -22.69 -19.08 -6.88
CA THR A 126 -23.70 -19.74 -6.07
C THR A 126 -24.20 -18.77 -5.01
N LEU A 127 -25.52 -18.62 -4.94
CA LEU A 127 -26.21 -17.77 -3.98
C LEU A 127 -26.74 -18.64 -2.85
N GLN A 128 -26.35 -18.32 -1.62
CA GLN A 128 -26.98 -18.90 -0.46
C GLN A 128 -28.27 -18.13 -0.14
N MET A 129 -29.39 -18.83 -0.14
CA MET A 129 -30.72 -18.27 0.00
C MET A 129 -31.40 -18.72 1.30
N THR A 130 -32.19 -17.82 1.89
CA THR A 130 -33.16 -18.12 2.94
C THR A 130 -34.55 -17.62 2.55
N GLN A 131 -35.58 -18.31 3.03
CA GLN A 131 -36.98 -17.89 2.91
C GLN A 131 -37.46 -17.14 4.17
N LYS A 132 -36.69 -17.24 5.27
CA LYS A 132 -36.97 -16.46 6.47
C LYS A 132 -36.56 -15.02 6.22
N ARG A 133 -37.52 -14.10 6.34
CA ARG A 133 -37.27 -12.65 6.25
C ARG A 133 -36.22 -12.23 7.30
N PRO A 134 -35.16 -11.51 6.91
CA PRO A 134 -34.15 -11.00 7.83
C PRO A 134 -34.70 -9.82 8.64
N GLU A 135 -34.00 -9.47 9.72
CA GLU A 135 -34.26 -8.22 10.46
C GLU A 135 -33.77 -7.00 9.68
N ASN A 136 -32.75 -7.17 8.83
CA ASN A 136 -32.18 -6.09 8.05
C ASN A 136 -32.11 -6.45 6.56
N LEU A 137 -32.46 -5.50 5.70
CA LEU A 137 -32.32 -5.62 4.25
C LEU A 137 -31.06 -4.91 3.78
N ALA A 138 -30.40 -5.47 2.77
CA ALA A 138 -29.19 -4.93 2.17
C ALA A 138 -29.45 -4.30 0.79
N ALA A 139 -28.68 -3.27 0.47
CA ALA A 139 -28.62 -2.64 -0.85
C ALA A 139 -27.20 -2.13 -1.12
N VAL A 140 -26.97 -1.64 -2.35
CA VAL A 140 -25.71 -1.01 -2.75
C VAL A 140 -25.96 0.42 -3.19
N LEU A 141 -25.37 1.38 -2.49
CA LEU A 141 -25.32 2.79 -2.87
C LEU A 141 -24.12 3.02 -3.80
N LEU A 142 -24.34 3.62 -4.96
CA LEU A 142 -23.28 3.99 -5.91
C LEU A 142 -22.97 5.48 -5.81
N PHE A 143 -21.75 5.85 -5.45
CA PHE A 143 -21.20 7.18 -5.74
C PHE A 143 -20.62 7.18 -7.15
N VAL A 144 -21.06 8.11 -7.99
CA VAL A 144 -20.66 8.19 -9.40
C VAL A 144 -20.47 9.64 -9.84
N SER A 145 -19.45 9.90 -10.66
CA SER A 145 -19.21 11.21 -11.28
C SER A 145 -19.24 11.14 -12.80
N GLY A 146 -19.81 12.17 -13.43
CA GLY A 146 -19.73 12.42 -14.88
C GLY A 146 -18.67 13.44 -15.29
N GLU A 147 -17.86 13.93 -14.34
CA GLU A 147 -16.89 15.01 -14.60
C GLU A 147 -15.69 14.51 -15.44
N PRO A 148 -15.34 15.15 -16.57
CA PRO A 148 -14.22 14.72 -17.39
C PRO A 148 -12.86 15.06 -16.75
N ILE A 149 -11.82 14.32 -17.12
CA ILE A 149 -10.48 14.46 -16.54
C ILE A 149 -9.57 15.25 -17.49
N PRO A 150 -8.97 16.38 -17.05
CA PRO A 150 -8.04 17.17 -17.85
C PRO A 150 -6.72 16.41 -18.13
N PRO A 151 -6.11 16.60 -19.30
CA PRO A 151 -4.84 15.96 -19.66
C PRO A 151 -3.63 16.57 -18.94
N GLY A 152 -2.53 15.82 -18.87
CA GLY A 152 -1.21 16.31 -18.46
C GLY A 152 -1.07 16.64 -16.98
N LYS A 153 -1.90 16.07 -16.09
CA LYS A 153 -1.86 16.31 -14.64
C LYS A 153 -1.39 15.06 -13.91
N ASN A 154 -0.35 15.21 -13.08
CA ASN A 154 0.13 14.14 -12.19
C ASN A 154 -0.92 13.73 -11.14
N GLN A 155 -1.86 14.62 -10.84
CA GLN A 155 -2.99 14.36 -9.96
C GLN A 155 -4.21 15.18 -10.39
N VAL A 156 -5.34 14.50 -10.54
CA VAL A 156 -6.68 15.09 -10.66
C VAL A 156 -7.56 14.46 -9.61
N GLN A 157 -8.29 15.26 -8.84
CA GLN A 157 -9.29 14.77 -7.89
C GLN A 157 -10.68 15.15 -8.38
N ILE A 158 -11.57 14.16 -8.42
CA ILE A 158 -12.99 14.32 -8.71
C ILE A 158 -13.76 13.91 -7.45
N ASN A 159 -14.69 14.77 -7.04
CA ASN A 159 -15.48 14.60 -5.83
C ASN A 159 -16.95 14.33 -6.21
N VAL A 160 -17.62 13.53 -5.38
CA VAL A 160 -19.05 13.24 -5.45
C VAL A 160 -19.59 13.42 -4.04
N SER A 161 -20.69 14.14 -3.86
CA SER A 161 -21.29 14.32 -2.54
C SER A 161 -22.81 14.42 -2.60
N CYS A 162 -23.47 13.92 -1.57
CA CYS A 162 -24.91 14.01 -1.36
C CYS A 162 -25.21 14.11 0.13
N GLU A 163 -26.10 15.01 0.51
CA GLU A 163 -26.72 14.99 1.84
C GLU A 163 -27.68 13.80 1.93
N TYR A 164 -27.68 13.11 3.06
CA TYR A 164 -28.61 12.05 3.35
C TYR A 164 -29.80 12.61 4.15
N ASP A 165 -31.00 12.59 3.59
CA ASP A 165 -32.17 13.29 4.14
C ASP A 165 -33.26 12.37 4.74
N GLN A 166 -33.05 11.06 4.70
CA GLN A 166 -34.05 10.08 5.14
C GLN A 166 -33.96 9.81 6.65
N ASP A 167 -35.11 9.62 7.31
CA ASP A 167 -35.20 9.29 8.75
C ASP A 167 -34.87 7.81 9.08
N ILE A 168 -34.08 7.16 8.24
CA ILE A 168 -33.69 5.75 8.33
C ILE A 168 -32.17 5.71 8.52
N GLU A 169 -31.65 4.94 9.46
CA GLU A 169 -30.19 4.83 9.60
C GLU A 169 -29.64 3.83 8.57
N LEU A 170 -28.53 4.18 7.93
CA LEU A 170 -27.79 3.26 7.06
C LEU A 170 -26.57 2.71 7.80
N HIS A 171 -26.32 1.42 7.64
CA HIS A 171 -25.17 0.73 8.22
C HIS A 171 -24.27 0.15 7.13
N PRO A 172 -23.25 0.91 6.66
CA PRO A 172 -22.28 0.39 5.71
C PRO A 172 -21.52 -0.81 6.28
N PHE A 173 -21.34 -1.86 5.48
CA PHE A 173 -20.63 -3.08 5.90
C PHE A 173 -19.63 -3.63 4.89
N ALA A 174 -19.71 -3.22 3.62
CA ALA A 174 -18.70 -3.55 2.62
C ALA A 174 -18.62 -2.47 1.54
N PHE A 175 -17.52 -2.38 0.81
CA PHE A 175 -17.37 -1.42 -0.28
C PHE A 175 -16.55 -1.97 -1.45
N ARG A 176 -16.73 -1.41 -2.64
CA ARG A 176 -15.95 -1.71 -3.85
C ARG A 176 -15.61 -0.41 -4.56
N THR A 177 -14.37 -0.30 -5.04
CA THR A 177 -13.92 0.83 -5.86
C THR A 177 -13.80 0.42 -7.32
N HIS A 178 -14.07 1.34 -8.24
CA HIS A 178 -13.91 1.09 -9.67
C HIS A 178 -13.55 2.37 -10.44
N THR A 179 -12.51 2.22 -11.25
CA THR A 179 -12.05 3.13 -12.31
C THR A 179 -11.50 2.26 -13.43
N HIS A 180 -11.18 2.87 -14.57
CA HIS A 180 -10.25 2.37 -15.56
C HIS A 180 -8.81 2.79 -15.22
N ALA A 181 -7.92 2.86 -16.22
CA ALA A 181 -6.47 2.87 -16.06
C ALA A 181 -5.88 4.08 -15.32
N MET A 182 -6.58 5.22 -15.29
CA MET A 182 -6.03 6.44 -14.71
C MET A 182 -6.20 6.51 -13.19
N GLY A 183 -7.09 5.71 -12.61
CA GLY A 183 -7.36 5.74 -11.18
C GLY A 183 -6.15 5.36 -10.34
N ARG A 184 -6.03 6.00 -9.18
CA ARG A 184 -4.95 5.77 -8.19
C ARG A 184 -5.51 5.43 -6.82
N VAL A 185 -6.56 6.12 -6.41
CA VAL A 185 -7.31 5.82 -5.19
C VAL A 185 -8.74 6.28 -5.36
N VAL A 186 -9.66 5.49 -4.85
CA VAL A 186 -11.04 5.92 -4.62
C VAL A 186 -11.34 5.73 -3.13
N SER A 187 -11.96 6.74 -2.53
CA SER A 187 -12.30 6.72 -1.09
C SER A 187 -13.66 7.33 -0.83
N ALA A 188 -14.31 6.92 0.25
CA ALA A 188 -15.58 7.50 0.69
C ALA A 188 -15.61 7.71 2.20
N TYR A 189 -16.36 8.72 2.59
CA TYR A 189 -16.51 9.24 3.94
C TYR A 189 -17.94 9.74 4.15
N TYR A 190 -18.33 9.94 5.40
CA TYR A 190 -19.48 10.76 5.75
C TYR A 190 -19.08 11.79 6.80
N LYS A 191 -19.75 12.94 6.78
CA LYS A 191 -19.56 14.04 7.73
C LYS A 191 -20.79 14.15 8.62
N HIS A 192 -20.57 14.08 9.93
CA HIS A 192 -21.58 14.32 10.96
C HIS A 192 -21.04 15.39 11.91
N ASP A 193 -21.79 16.46 12.16
CA ASP A 193 -21.38 17.55 13.06
C ASP A 193 -19.94 18.03 12.83
N GLU A 194 -19.58 18.34 11.58
CA GLU A 194 -18.22 18.76 11.18
C GLU A 194 -17.10 17.69 11.26
N HIS A 195 -17.41 16.46 11.65
CA HIS A 195 -16.44 15.38 11.76
C HIS A 195 -16.55 14.37 10.61
N TRP A 196 -15.46 14.19 9.89
CA TRP A 196 -15.36 13.20 8.82
C TRP A 196 -15.04 11.81 9.36
N THR A 197 -15.84 10.82 8.97
CA THR A 197 -15.62 9.40 9.27
C THR A 197 -15.44 8.61 7.99
N LYS A 198 -14.37 7.83 7.93
CA LYS A 198 -14.04 6.99 6.77
C LYS A 198 -14.97 5.79 6.64
N ILE A 199 -15.48 5.58 5.44
CA ILE A 199 -16.23 4.38 5.05
C ILE A 199 -15.26 3.35 4.45
N GLY A 200 -14.42 3.78 3.51
CA GLY A 200 -13.45 2.91 2.86
C GLY A 200 -12.55 3.65 1.87
N ALA A 201 -11.38 3.09 1.57
CA ALA A 201 -10.48 3.61 0.55
C ALA A 201 -9.67 2.47 -0.06
N ARG A 202 -9.56 2.44 -1.40
CA ARG A 202 -8.84 1.36 -2.10
C ARG A 202 -8.32 1.84 -3.45
N ASN A 203 -7.19 1.29 -3.89
CA ASN A 203 -6.72 1.49 -5.26
C ASN A 203 -7.63 0.73 -6.23
N PRO A 204 -8.27 1.42 -7.19
CA PRO A 204 -9.27 0.83 -8.09
C PRO A 204 -8.69 -0.07 -9.20
N LEU A 205 -7.38 -0.06 -9.42
CA LEU A 205 -6.70 -0.93 -10.41
C LEU A 205 -6.44 -2.35 -9.92
N TRP A 206 -6.73 -2.58 -8.66
CA TRP A 206 -6.59 -3.87 -8.02
C TRP A 206 -7.79 -4.77 -8.23
N PRO A 207 -7.77 -6.03 -7.77
CA PRO A 207 -8.96 -6.87 -7.82
C PRO A 207 -10.16 -6.14 -7.21
N GLN A 208 -11.16 -5.88 -8.06
CA GLN A 208 -12.32 -5.05 -7.76
C GLN A 208 -13.43 -5.88 -7.10
N LEU A 209 -13.13 -6.38 -5.90
CA LEU A 209 -14.04 -7.13 -5.03
C LEU A 209 -14.70 -6.20 -4.00
N PHE A 210 -15.74 -6.70 -3.31
CA PHE A 210 -16.28 -6.04 -2.12
C PHE A 210 -15.43 -6.36 -0.89
N GLU A 211 -14.82 -5.33 -0.31
CA GLU A 211 -14.01 -5.39 0.91
C GLU A 211 -14.89 -5.10 2.12
N MET A 212 -14.75 -5.89 3.17
CA MET A 212 -15.53 -5.72 4.40
C MET A 212 -15.06 -4.49 5.18
N ILE A 213 -16.01 -3.70 5.66
CA ILE A 213 -15.76 -2.58 6.56
C ILE A 213 -15.61 -3.16 7.97
N THR A 214 -14.46 -2.94 8.60
CA THR A 214 -14.15 -3.47 9.94
C THR A 214 -14.70 -2.60 11.07
N THR A 215 -15.02 -1.34 10.77
CA THR A 215 -15.74 -0.43 11.67
C THR A 215 -17.24 -0.66 11.58
N SER A 216 -18.02 -0.06 12.48
CA SER A 216 -19.49 -0.07 12.43
C SER A 216 -20.03 1.34 12.20
N PRO A 217 -19.80 1.93 11.02
CA PRO A 217 -20.29 3.27 10.71
C PRO A 217 -21.82 3.31 10.69
N VAL A 218 -22.38 4.46 11.04
CA VAL A 218 -23.82 4.73 10.99
C VAL A 218 -24.01 6.07 10.33
N ILE A 219 -24.72 6.08 9.20
CA ILE A 219 -25.08 7.30 8.46
C ILE A 219 -26.53 7.65 8.81
N LYS A 220 -26.77 8.91 9.17
CA LYS A 220 -28.05 9.42 9.66
C LYS A 220 -28.49 10.65 8.88
N LYS A 221 -29.76 11.00 9.04
CA LYS A 221 -30.32 12.21 8.45
C LYS A 221 -29.48 13.46 8.77
N GLY A 222 -29.19 14.25 7.75
CA GLY A 222 -28.32 15.42 7.79
C GLY A 222 -26.84 15.14 7.56
N ASP A 223 -26.42 13.87 7.48
CA ASP A 223 -25.04 13.55 7.17
C ASP A 223 -24.72 13.86 5.70
N LEU A 224 -23.55 14.45 5.48
CA LEU A 224 -23.02 14.59 4.13
C LEU A 224 -22.18 13.36 3.79
N MET A 225 -22.63 12.58 2.82
CA MET A 225 -21.84 11.49 2.27
C MET A 225 -20.99 12.00 1.11
N ALA A 226 -19.71 11.61 1.07
CA ALA A 226 -18.81 12.03 0.00
C ALA A 226 -17.89 10.89 -0.45
N ALA A 227 -17.60 10.85 -1.74
CA ALA A 227 -16.58 10.00 -2.33
C ALA A 227 -15.63 10.82 -3.20
N THR A 228 -14.39 10.37 -3.29
CA THR A 228 -13.36 10.99 -4.12
C THR A 228 -12.65 9.95 -4.96
N CYS A 229 -12.40 10.31 -6.21
CA CYS A 229 -11.56 9.55 -7.11
C CYS A 229 -10.35 10.39 -7.49
N ARG A 230 -9.17 9.77 -7.41
CA ARG A 230 -7.93 10.41 -7.85
C ARG A 230 -7.37 9.71 -9.05
N PHE A 231 -6.98 10.53 -10.00
CA PHE A 231 -6.48 10.12 -11.29
C PHE A 231 -5.10 10.70 -11.52
N ASP A 232 -4.37 10.04 -12.39
CA ASP A 232 -3.11 10.52 -12.95
C ASP A 232 -3.26 10.51 -14.47
N SER A 233 -3.25 11.72 -15.04
CA SER A 233 -3.46 11.98 -16.46
C SER A 233 -2.20 12.48 -17.16
N HIS A 234 -1.02 12.33 -16.55
CA HIS A 234 0.22 12.92 -17.07
C HIS A 234 0.57 12.45 -18.50
N GLU A 235 0.25 11.19 -18.84
CA GLU A 235 0.46 10.63 -20.18
C GLU A 235 -0.64 11.01 -21.19
N LYS A 236 -1.79 11.53 -20.71
CA LYS A 236 -2.91 11.91 -21.57
C LYS A 236 -2.63 13.25 -22.22
N ARG A 237 -2.92 13.34 -23.52
CA ARG A 237 -2.79 14.57 -24.32
C ARG A 237 -4.11 15.31 -24.51
N GLU A 238 -5.22 14.61 -24.33
CA GLU A 238 -6.58 15.12 -24.51
C GLU A 238 -7.44 14.85 -23.28
N MET A 239 -8.53 15.61 -23.16
CA MET A 239 -9.53 15.42 -22.10
C MET A 239 -10.09 13.99 -22.16
N THR A 240 -10.11 13.31 -21.01
CA THR A 240 -10.68 11.96 -20.92
C THR A 240 -12.12 12.05 -20.40
N PRO A 241 -13.15 11.70 -21.19
CA PRO A 241 -14.53 11.74 -20.73
C PRO A 241 -14.84 10.56 -19.80
N MET A 242 -15.86 10.72 -18.95
CA MET A 242 -16.42 9.61 -18.17
C MET A 242 -17.27 8.70 -19.05
N GLY A 243 -17.15 7.38 -18.90
CA GLY A 243 -17.87 6.42 -19.74
C GLY A 243 -17.51 4.97 -19.48
N SER A 244 -18.20 4.04 -20.16
CA SER A 244 -18.07 2.60 -19.93
C SER A 244 -17.00 1.90 -20.77
N MET A 245 -16.38 2.60 -21.70
CA MET A 245 -15.31 2.03 -22.53
C MET A 245 -13.96 2.23 -21.84
N GLY A 246 -13.01 1.31 -22.03
CA GLY A 246 -11.65 1.44 -21.47
C GLY A 246 -10.86 2.65 -21.99
N SER A 247 -11.32 3.29 -23.07
CA SER A 247 -10.80 4.58 -23.57
C SER A 247 -11.33 5.80 -22.81
N ASN A 248 -12.44 5.64 -22.08
CA ASN A 248 -13.00 6.60 -21.15
C ASN A 248 -12.48 6.31 -19.73
N GLU A 249 -12.99 7.03 -18.74
CA GLU A 249 -12.68 6.79 -17.34
C GLU A 249 -13.97 6.64 -16.51
N MET A 250 -13.85 6.12 -15.29
CA MET A 250 -14.96 6.05 -14.34
C MET A 250 -14.52 6.51 -12.96
N CYS A 251 -15.47 7.02 -12.18
CA CYS A 251 -15.28 7.34 -10.78
C CYS A 251 -16.41 6.72 -9.97
N ASN A 252 -16.24 5.45 -9.56
CA ASN A 252 -17.28 4.71 -8.87
C ASN A 252 -16.82 4.21 -7.49
N PHE A 253 -17.59 4.53 -6.46
CA PHE A 253 -17.50 3.89 -5.15
C PHE A 253 -18.84 3.22 -4.84
N TYR A 254 -18.84 1.90 -4.66
CA TYR A 254 -20.01 1.12 -4.31
C TYR A 254 -19.97 0.83 -2.82
N MET A 255 -21.00 1.22 -2.09
CA MET A 255 -21.14 0.98 -0.67
C MET A 255 -22.30 0.01 -0.42
N MET A 256 -21.99 -1.18 0.06
CA MET A 256 -22.99 -2.08 0.61
C MET A 256 -23.39 -1.60 2.00
N PHE A 257 -24.68 -1.45 2.22
CA PHE A 257 -25.25 -1.06 3.50
C PHE A 257 -26.50 -1.88 3.81
N TYR A 258 -26.90 -1.92 5.07
CA TYR A 258 -28.19 -2.45 5.48
C TYR A 258 -29.00 -1.43 6.28
N TRP A 259 -30.32 -1.65 6.33
CA TRP A 259 -31.26 -0.91 7.16
C TRP A 259 -32.30 -1.86 7.76
N ASP A 260 -33.04 -1.38 8.77
CA ASP A 260 -34.12 -2.11 9.42
C ASP A 260 -35.23 -2.49 8.42
N ALA A 261 -35.46 -3.80 8.25
CA ALA A 261 -36.42 -4.36 7.31
C ALA A 261 -37.89 -4.03 7.65
N ALA A 262 -38.17 -3.52 8.85
CA ALA A 262 -39.49 -3.03 9.24
C ALA A 262 -39.77 -1.61 8.73
N LYS A 263 -38.74 -0.86 8.31
CA LYS A 263 -38.87 0.47 7.72
C LYS A 263 -38.99 0.39 6.19
N GLU A 264 -39.47 1.47 5.60
CA GLU A 264 -39.52 1.61 4.14
C GLU A 264 -38.11 1.55 3.52
N ASN A 265 -38.01 1.21 2.24
CA ASN A 265 -36.73 1.23 1.54
C ASN A 265 -36.25 2.69 1.42
N PRO A 266 -35.07 3.06 1.94
CA PRO A 266 -34.56 4.42 1.83
C PRO A 266 -34.22 4.85 0.40
N PHE A 267 -34.12 3.89 -0.54
CA PHE A 267 -33.83 4.16 -1.96
C PHE A 267 -34.73 3.32 -2.89
N PRO A 268 -36.03 3.61 -2.99
CA PRO A 268 -36.99 2.80 -3.74
C PRO A 268 -36.73 2.78 -5.26
N TRP A 269 -36.01 3.78 -5.78
CA TRP A 269 -35.74 3.94 -7.22
C TRP A 269 -34.29 3.65 -7.62
N GLY A 270 -33.47 3.18 -6.68
CA GLY A 270 -32.02 3.05 -6.88
C GLY A 270 -31.23 3.95 -5.95
N ALA A 271 -30.26 3.36 -5.28
CA ALA A 271 -29.34 4.07 -4.41
C ALA A 271 -28.17 4.57 -5.26
N ALA A 272 -28.21 5.84 -5.65
CA ALA A 272 -27.10 6.52 -6.31
C ALA A 272 -26.88 7.91 -5.72
N CYS A 273 -25.61 8.28 -5.55
CA CYS A 273 -25.17 9.62 -5.27
C CYS A 273 -24.33 10.11 -6.45
N SER A 274 -24.81 11.16 -7.11
CA SER A 274 -24.14 11.78 -8.26
C SER A 274 -24.06 13.31 -8.16
N GLY A 275 -24.31 13.84 -6.95
CA GLY A 275 -24.30 15.28 -6.69
C GLY A 275 -22.88 15.87 -6.65
N GLN A 276 -22.81 17.19 -6.85
CA GLN A 276 -21.60 18.01 -6.65
C GLN A 276 -21.96 19.23 -5.82
N GLU A 277 -22.10 19.09 -4.50
CA GLU A 277 -22.22 20.26 -3.62
C GLU A 277 -20.85 20.92 -3.45
N ARG A 278 -20.48 21.73 -4.44
CA ARG A 278 -19.16 22.38 -4.55
C ARG A 278 -18.81 23.26 -3.34
N ALA A 279 -19.80 23.84 -2.65
CA ALA A 279 -19.58 24.67 -1.47
C ALA A 279 -19.11 23.87 -0.24
N VAL A 280 -19.52 22.60 -0.12
CA VAL A 280 -19.18 21.73 1.03
C VAL A 280 -17.96 20.85 0.71
N CYS A 281 -17.75 20.54 -0.57
CA CYS A 281 -16.52 19.88 -1.05
C CYS A 281 -15.29 20.81 -1.06
N ALA A 282 -15.43 22.12 -0.82
CA ALA A 282 -14.30 23.05 -0.73
C ALA A 282 -13.29 22.63 0.36
N ASP A 283 -13.79 22.17 1.51
CA ASP A 283 -12.97 21.57 2.57
C ASP A 283 -12.29 20.27 2.13
N PHE A 284 -12.79 19.59 1.09
CA PHE A 284 -12.20 18.35 0.56
C PHE A 284 -11.15 18.59 -0.55
N TYR A 285 -11.13 19.79 -1.14
CA TYR A 285 -10.10 20.20 -2.11
C TYR A 285 -8.78 20.58 -1.41
N ASP A 286 -8.85 21.11 -0.18
CA ASP A 286 -7.67 21.50 0.61
C ASP A 286 -7.10 20.36 1.48
N TYR A 287 -7.83 19.25 1.63
CA TYR A 287 -7.37 18.08 2.39
C TYR A 287 -7.02 16.93 1.46
N PRO A 288 -5.79 16.87 0.96
CA PRO A 288 -5.35 15.66 0.29
C PRO A 288 -5.32 14.52 1.33
N PHE A 289 -6.06 13.43 1.12
CA PHE A 289 -5.99 12.14 1.83
C PHE A 289 -4.91 11.19 1.27
N GLY A 290 -4.55 10.10 1.95
CA GLY A 290 -3.49 9.17 1.54
C GLY A 290 -2.08 9.68 1.80
N VAL A 291 -1.10 9.23 1.01
CA VAL A 291 0.30 9.64 1.13
C VAL A 291 0.59 10.83 0.22
N ILE A 292 1.02 11.94 0.81
CA ILE A 292 1.08 13.25 0.15
C ILE A 292 2.47 13.78 0.31
N GLU A 293 3.08 14.25 -0.77
CA GLU A 293 4.38 14.91 -0.68
C GLU A 293 4.25 16.20 0.14
N ASP A 294 5.01 16.26 1.24
CA ASP A 294 5.10 17.41 2.13
C ASP A 294 6.38 18.23 1.88
N GLY A 295 7.42 17.60 1.32
CA GLY A 295 8.61 18.33 0.88
C GLY A 295 9.72 17.46 0.28
N ALA A 296 10.60 18.12 -0.46
CA ALA A 296 11.80 17.55 -1.05
C ALA A 296 13.01 18.42 -0.69
N PHE A 297 13.93 17.88 0.11
CA PHE A 297 15.02 18.63 0.74
C PHE A 297 16.37 18.14 0.21
N THR A 298 17.10 18.99 -0.51
CA THR A 298 18.52 18.74 -0.88
C THR A 298 19.48 19.33 0.15
N SER A 299 18.97 20.16 1.06
CA SER A 299 19.64 20.68 2.24
C SER A 299 18.66 20.79 3.41
N VAL A 300 19.19 20.75 4.62
CA VAL A 300 18.43 20.91 5.86
C VAL A 300 19.17 21.92 6.73
N ASP A 301 18.49 22.99 7.16
CA ASP A 301 19.08 24.04 8.02
C ASP A 301 20.46 24.52 7.53
N GLY A 302 20.54 24.81 6.22
CA GLY A 302 21.76 25.26 5.54
C GLY A 302 22.81 24.17 5.25
N VAL A 303 22.66 22.95 5.77
CA VAL A 303 23.57 21.83 5.49
C VAL A 303 23.13 21.10 4.23
N LYS A 304 23.99 21.09 3.20
CA LYS A 304 23.77 20.30 1.99
C LYS A 304 23.83 18.81 2.32
N LEU A 305 22.82 18.05 1.90
CA LEU A 305 22.81 16.61 2.10
C LEU A 305 23.75 15.91 1.11
N GLY A 306 24.45 14.89 1.61
CA GLY A 306 25.10 13.87 0.78
C GLY A 306 24.11 12.79 0.37
N GLN A 307 24.58 11.70 -0.23
CA GLN A 307 23.76 10.51 -0.47
C GLN A 307 23.12 10.04 0.86
N VAL A 308 21.80 10.13 0.98
CA VAL A 308 21.05 9.78 2.21
C VAL A 308 20.87 8.27 2.25
N ALA A 309 21.78 7.59 2.93
CA ALA A 309 21.86 6.13 2.92
C ALA A 309 20.99 5.47 4.00
N GLY A 310 20.82 6.13 5.15
CA GLY A 310 20.09 5.59 6.29
C GLY A 310 19.21 6.64 6.97
N LEU A 311 18.10 6.19 7.54
CA LEU A 311 17.17 7.00 8.34
C LEU A 311 16.80 6.24 9.61
N SER A 312 16.59 6.97 10.70
CA SER A 312 16.05 6.46 11.97
C SER A 312 15.37 7.59 12.75
N PHE A 313 14.95 7.34 13.98
CA PHE A 313 14.23 8.33 14.80
C PHE A 313 14.77 8.41 16.23
N MET A 314 14.76 9.62 16.79
CA MET A 314 14.99 9.89 18.21
C MET A 314 13.76 10.60 18.77
N GLY A 315 12.82 9.83 19.32
CA GLY A 315 11.46 10.32 19.54
C GLY A 315 10.83 10.70 18.20
N ASP A 316 10.28 11.91 18.10
CA ASP A 316 9.71 12.44 16.86
C ASP A 316 10.74 13.08 15.91
N ASN A 317 12.01 13.19 16.34
CA ASN A 317 13.05 13.80 15.52
C ASN A 317 13.64 12.79 14.55
N LEU A 318 13.79 13.19 13.28
CA LEU A 318 14.40 12.37 12.25
C LEU A 318 15.92 12.35 12.42
N ILE A 319 16.51 11.16 12.34
CA ILE A 319 17.94 10.97 12.22
C ILE A 319 18.26 10.69 10.75
N ILE A 320 19.07 11.55 10.13
CA ILE A 320 19.55 11.43 8.75
C ILE A 320 20.99 10.93 8.78
N PHE A 321 21.27 9.80 8.14
CA PHE A 321 22.62 9.26 7.96
C PHE A 321 23.01 9.37 6.49
N HIS A 322 23.89 10.31 6.17
CA HIS A 322 24.31 10.64 4.80
C HIS A 322 25.82 10.54 4.63
N ARG A 323 26.29 10.49 3.38
CA ARG A 323 27.72 10.27 3.07
C ARG A 323 28.57 11.55 2.94
N GLY A 324 28.08 12.69 3.44
CA GLY A 324 28.74 14.00 3.23
C GLY A 324 29.05 14.24 1.74
N GLY A 325 30.26 14.71 1.45
CA GLY A 325 30.78 14.88 0.09
C GLY A 325 31.25 13.59 -0.61
N ARG A 326 31.27 12.43 0.05
CA ARG A 326 31.74 11.17 -0.56
C ARG A 326 30.58 10.43 -1.22
N ALA A 327 30.65 10.21 -2.53
CA ALA A 327 29.70 9.40 -3.28
C ALA A 327 30.21 7.95 -3.43
N TRP A 328 29.30 6.97 -3.39
CA TRP A 328 29.62 5.60 -3.80
C TRP A 328 29.40 5.46 -5.30
N ASP A 329 30.48 5.18 -6.02
CA ASP A 329 30.54 4.87 -7.44
C ASP A 329 31.33 3.59 -7.75
N GLN A 330 31.59 3.36 -9.04
CA GLN A 330 32.29 2.18 -9.56
C GLN A 330 33.77 2.12 -9.14
N ASN A 331 34.36 3.25 -8.74
CA ASN A 331 35.77 3.37 -8.36
C ASN A 331 35.97 3.40 -6.84
N THR A 332 34.91 3.26 -6.05
CA THR A 332 34.99 3.38 -4.59
C THR A 332 35.75 2.22 -3.95
N PHE A 333 35.63 1.02 -4.51
CA PHE A 333 36.27 -0.20 -4.01
C PHE A 333 37.25 -0.78 -5.05
N ASP A 334 38.18 -1.61 -4.60
CA ASP A 334 38.98 -2.47 -5.48
C ASP A 334 38.25 -3.78 -5.82
N GLU A 335 38.92 -4.65 -6.57
CA GLU A 335 38.37 -5.96 -7.00
C GLU A 335 38.08 -6.92 -5.82
N TYR A 336 38.70 -6.68 -4.66
CA TYR A 336 38.51 -7.47 -3.43
C TYR A 336 37.49 -6.82 -2.50
N ASN A 337 36.71 -5.86 -2.99
CA ASN A 337 35.75 -5.09 -2.20
C ASN A 337 36.39 -4.24 -1.09
N VAL A 338 37.69 -3.97 -1.11
CA VAL A 338 38.34 -3.10 -0.11
C VAL A 338 38.24 -1.64 -0.54
N LEU A 339 37.90 -0.75 0.40
CA LEU A 339 37.78 0.67 0.13
C LEU A 339 39.12 1.26 -0.30
N ARG A 340 39.14 1.97 -1.44
CA ARG A 340 40.36 2.58 -1.99
C ARG A 340 40.81 3.80 -1.18
N ASP A 341 39.89 4.72 -0.91
CA ASP A 341 40.16 5.89 -0.09
C ASP A 341 39.81 5.60 1.38
N LYS A 342 40.84 5.23 2.14
CA LYS A 342 40.72 4.91 3.58
C LYS A 342 40.82 6.14 4.49
N THR A 343 40.60 7.34 3.97
CA THR A 343 40.44 8.52 4.83
C THR A 343 39.01 8.57 5.39
N PRO A 344 38.81 8.78 6.70
CA PRO A 344 37.46 9.00 7.24
C PRO A 344 36.83 10.26 6.64
N ILE A 345 35.50 10.28 6.51
CA ILE A 345 34.75 11.46 6.10
C ILE A 345 34.91 12.55 7.18
N ASN A 346 35.39 13.72 6.78
CA ASN A 346 35.72 14.83 7.67
C ASN A 346 34.53 15.77 7.96
N GLU A 347 33.33 15.42 7.48
CA GLU A 347 32.07 16.12 7.68
C GLU A 347 31.20 15.40 8.73
N ASP A 348 30.22 16.11 9.30
CA ASP A 348 29.17 15.47 10.09
C ASP A 348 28.28 14.65 9.16
N VAL A 349 28.11 13.36 9.44
CA VAL A 349 27.37 12.42 8.59
C VAL A 349 26.03 12.00 9.19
N ILE A 350 25.81 12.32 10.47
CA ILE A 350 24.54 12.10 11.16
C ILE A 350 23.96 13.46 11.55
N LEU A 351 22.74 13.73 11.09
CA LEU A 351 21.97 14.91 11.46
C LEU A 351 20.73 14.48 12.24
N ILE A 352 20.50 15.07 13.41
CA ILE A 352 19.24 14.93 14.14
C ILE A 352 18.41 16.17 13.88
N VAL A 353 17.22 16.01 13.32
CA VAL A 353 16.43 17.09 12.74
C VAL A 353 15.01 17.08 13.29
N ASP A 354 14.57 18.26 13.71
CA ASP A 354 13.20 18.55 14.08
C ASP A 354 12.42 19.04 12.86
N PHE A 355 11.37 18.31 12.48
CA PHE A 355 10.47 18.61 11.36
C PHE A 355 9.09 19.12 11.82
N SER A 356 8.91 19.43 13.12
CA SER A 356 7.62 19.88 13.67
C SER A 356 7.29 21.35 13.33
N GLY A 357 8.32 22.16 13.07
CA GLY A 357 8.17 23.58 12.71
C GLY A 357 7.91 23.80 11.22
N LYS A 358 7.69 25.07 10.83
CA LYS A 358 7.52 25.49 9.43
C LYS A 358 8.75 25.20 8.55
N GLN A 359 9.93 25.14 9.16
CA GLN A 359 11.20 24.84 8.52
C GLN A 359 11.94 23.82 9.36
N PRO A 360 12.66 22.86 8.75
CA PRO A 360 13.39 21.85 9.50
C PRO A 360 14.60 22.48 10.20
N ARG A 361 14.82 22.09 11.46
CA ARG A 361 15.91 22.61 12.29
C ARG A 361 16.84 21.48 12.71
N ILE A 362 18.15 21.66 12.51
CA ILE A 362 19.14 20.69 12.98
C ILE A 362 19.31 20.88 14.49
N LEU A 363 19.03 19.83 15.24
CA LEU A 363 19.26 19.76 16.69
C LEU A 363 20.70 19.37 17.01
N ARG A 364 21.26 18.42 16.25
CA ARG A 364 22.62 17.90 16.47
C ARG A 364 23.28 17.46 15.15
N LYS A 365 24.61 17.62 15.09
CA LYS A 365 25.48 17.12 14.03
C LYS A 365 26.52 16.20 14.65
N LEU A 366 26.67 14.98 14.13
CA LEU A 366 27.45 13.90 14.74
C LEU A 366 28.24 13.12 13.68
N GLY A 367 29.23 12.34 14.12
CA GLY A 367 29.87 11.31 13.29
C GLY A 367 31.07 11.76 12.47
N ARG A 368 31.50 13.01 12.63
CA ARG A 368 32.69 13.55 11.97
C ARG A 368 33.93 12.71 12.25
N ASN A 369 34.70 12.39 11.20
CA ASN A 369 35.93 11.60 11.26
C ASN A 369 35.76 10.15 11.78
N LYS A 370 34.53 9.62 11.84
CA LYS A 370 34.27 8.25 12.36
C LYS A 370 33.88 7.23 11.30
N PHE A 371 33.36 7.69 10.17
CA PHE A 371 32.81 6.83 9.12
C PHE A 371 33.57 6.97 7.81
N TYR A 372 33.57 5.90 7.02
CA TYR A 372 34.25 5.82 5.72
C TYR A 372 33.25 5.80 4.57
N LEU A 373 32.18 5.00 4.68
CA LEU A 373 31.05 5.00 3.75
C LEU A 373 29.76 4.54 4.47
N PRO A 374 29.05 5.47 5.14
CA PRO A 374 27.77 5.25 5.80
C PRO A 374 26.73 4.46 4.99
N HIS A 375 26.04 3.53 5.65
CA HIS A 375 24.94 2.78 5.03
C HIS A 375 23.67 2.72 5.91
N GLY A 376 23.62 1.83 6.88
CA GLY A 376 22.46 1.61 7.76
C GLY A 376 22.63 2.28 9.12
N ILE A 377 21.50 2.70 9.71
CA ILE A 377 21.43 3.30 11.04
C ILE A 377 20.15 2.88 11.74
N TYR A 378 20.23 2.64 13.04
CA TYR A 378 19.10 2.38 13.91
C TYR A 378 19.34 2.99 15.29
N MET A 379 18.33 3.62 15.88
CA MET A 379 18.34 4.12 17.25
C MET A 379 17.43 3.26 18.11
N ASP A 380 17.93 2.74 19.23
CA ASP A 380 17.09 2.05 20.20
C ASP A 380 16.42 3.01 21.19
N ARG A 381 15.47 2.47 21.96
CA ARG A 381 14.73 3.23 22.99
C ARG A 381 15.61 3.72 24.14
N ASP A 382 16.79 3.12 24.33
CA ASP A 382 17.76 3.50 25.37
C ASP A 382 18.70 4.63 24.89
N GLY A 383 18.55 5.08 23.64
CA GLY A 383 19.32 6.17 23.05
C GLY A 383 20.69 5.74 22.52
N PHE A 384 20.92 4.44 22.27
CA PHE A 384 22.10 3.96 21.57
C PHE A 384 21.86 3.89 20.06
N LEU A 385 22.85 4.37 19.31
CA LEU A 385 22.88 4.25 17.85
C LEU A 385 23.63 2.99 17.44
N TYR A 386 23.10 2.30 16.44
CA TYR A 386 23.71 1.16 15.79
C TYR A 386 23.87 1.51 14.32
N THR A 387 25.06 1.31 13.76
CA THR A 387 25.37 1.72 12.39
C THR A 387 26.13 0.64 11.65
N THR A 388 25.92 0.56 10.35
CA THR A 388 26.76 -0.19 9.42
C THR A 388 27.57 0.78 8.55
N ASP A 389 28.82 0.40 8.27
CA ASP A 389 29.69 1.13 7.37
C ASP A 389 30.24 0.16 6.32
N VAL A 390 29.78 0.35 5.08
CA VAL A 390 30.17 -0.52 3.96
C VAL A 390 31.63 -0.30 3.55
N GLY A 391 32.20 0.86 3.84
CA GLY A 391 33.57 1.20 3.50
C GLY A 391 34.59 0.56 4.43
N SER A 392 34.26 0.49 5.73
CA SER A 392 35.09 -0.22 6.70
C SER A 392 34.72 -1.69 6.86
N HIS A 393 33.57 -2.14 6.36
CA HIS A 393 33.01 -3.48 6.59
C HIS A 393 32.78 -3.78 8.08
N THR A 394 32.27 -2.80 8.81
CA THR A 394 32.04 -2.94 10.26
C THR A 394 30.63 -2.53 10.67
N VAL A 395 30.25 -3.00 11.84
CA VAL A 395 29.02 -2.66 12.55
C VAL A 395 29.40 -2.09 13.90
N ALA A 396 28.81 -0.99 14.32
CA ALA A 396 29.17 -0.33 15.57
C ALA A 396 27.95 0.10 16.37
N LYS A 397 28.09 0.03 17.70
CA LYS A 397 27.17 0.65 18.67
C LYS A 397 27.82 1.88 19.26
N TRP A 398 27.05 2.95 19.34
CA TRP A 398 27.49 4.25 19.81
C TRP A 398 26.59 4.78 20.91
N ARG A 399 27.19 5.45 21.88
CA ARG A 399 26.51 6.30 22.83
C ARG A 399 26.63 7.74 22.37
N ILE A 400 25.51 8.45 22.35
CA ILE A 400 25.52 9.89 22.11
C ILE A 400 25.92 10.61 23.42
N ARG A 401 27.03 11.36 23.42
CA ARG A 401 27.44 12.13 24.61
C ARG A 401 26.45 13.27 24.88
N GLY A 402 26.21 13.54 26.17
CA GLY A 402 25.38 14.65 26.67
C GLY A 402 23.86 14.47 26.62
N ASN A 403 23.35 13.23 26.63
CA ASN A 403 21.90 12.94 26.77
C ASN A 403 21.37 13.04 28.22
N GLY A 404 22.18 13.47 29.20
CA GLY A 404 21.69 13.83 30.55
C GLY A 404 21.03 15.21 30.54
N LYS A 405 20.06 15.46 31.43
CA LYS A 405 19.34 16.74 31.59
C LYS A 405 20.22 17.94 31.20
N LEU A 406 19.76 18.73 30.23
CA LEU A 406 20.42 19.96 29.77
C LEU A 406 20.71 20.89 30.96
N SER A 407 21.91 20.81 31.51
CA SER A 407 22.51 21.87 32.31
C SER A 407 23.84 22.23 31.66
N ALA A 408 23.83 23.32 30.89
CA ALA A 408 24.99 24.10 30.49
C ALA A 408 26.23 23.32 30.01
N VAL A 409 26.06 22.34 29.11
CA VAL A 409 27.19 21.76 28.36
C VAL A 409 27.33 22.53 27.05
N SER A 410 28.50 23.11 26.79
CA SER A 410 28.81 23.81 25.55
C SER A 410 28.65 22.88 24.34
N VAL A 411 28.13 23.45 23.25
CA VAL A 411 27.74 22.78 22.00
C VAL A 411 28.90 22.00 21.33
N GLU A 412 30.13 22.26 21.73
CA GLU A 412 31.35 21.70 21.12
C GLU A 412 31.76 20.30 21.62
N SER A 413 31.11 19.72 22.63
CA SER A 413 31.53 18.43 23.23
C SER A 413 30.57 17.25 23.04
N LEU A 414 29.61 17.37 22.12
CA LEU A 414 28.47 16.47 21.98
C LEU A 414 28.59 15.52 20.77
N ASP A 415 29.55 14.59 20.76
CA ASP A 415 29.80 13.64 19.67
C ASP A 415 29.45 12.16 20.05
N LEU A 416 29.72 11.21 19.14
CA LEU A 416 29.56 9.77 19.36
C LEU A 416 30.73 9.15 20.12
N GLU A 417 30.41 8.40 21.17
CA GLU A 417 31.31 7.51 21.88
C GLU A 417 31.09 6.07 21.42
N LEU A 418 32.15 5.40 20.96
CA LEU A 418 32.08 4.00 20.55
C LEU A 418 31.89 3.10 21.77
N VAL A 419 30.85 2.27 21.77
CA VAL A 419 30.59 1.26 22.80
C VAL A 419 31.24 -0.06 22.40
N TRP A 420 30.96 -0.53 21.19
CA TRP A 420 31.60 -1.69 20.59
C TRP A 420 31.58 -1.59 19.07
N GLU A 421 32.51 -2.29 18.43
CA GLU A 421 32.62 -2.45 16.98
C GLU A 421 32.78 -3.95 16.68
N SER A 422 32.06 -4.46 15.68
CA SER A 422 32.10 -5.83 15.20
C SER A 422 32.51 -5.87 13.73
N GLY A 423 33.31 -6.87 13.38
CA GLY A 423 34.00 -6.98 12.09
C GLY A 423 35.44 -6.48 12.17
N LYS A 424 36.17 -6.56 11.06
CA LYS A 424 37.56 -6.12 10.97
C LYS A 424 37.68 -5.08 9.86
N ARG A 425 38.11 -3.88 10.23
CA ARG A 425 38.17 -2.74 9.29
C ARG A 425 38.94 -3.09 8.03
N PHE A 426 38.33 -2.83 6.88
CA PHE A 426 38.91 -3.02 5.54
C PHE A 426 39.32 -4.45 5.20
N VAL A 427 38.78 -5.45 5.92
CA VAL A 427 38.99 -6.87 5.64
C VAL A 427 37.62 -7.50 5.37
N PRO A 428 37.08 -7.38 4.15
CA PRO A 428 35.86 -8.05 3.76
C PRO A 428 36.04 -9.57 3.67
N ASP A 429 35.13 -10.34 4.26
CA ASP A 429 35.06 -11.79 4.07
C ASP A 429 33.62 -12.29 4.33
N GLY A 430 33.32 -13.52 3.94
CA GLY A 430 32.09 -14.26 4.21
C GLY A 430 32.16 -15.19 5.41
N ASP A 431 33.29 -15.23 6.13
CA ASP A 431 33.51 -16.11 7.29
C ASP A 431 32.67 -15.73 8.53
N LYS A 432 32.97 -16.39 9.66
CA LYS A 432 32.28 -16.22 10.95
C LYS A 432 32.77 -15.04 11.79
N PHE A 433 33.70 -14.23 11.29
CA PHE A 433 34.30 -13.12 12.04
C PHE A 433 34.21 -11.76 11.30
N HIS A 434 34.11 -11.78 9.98
CA HIS A 434 34.10 -10.61 9.14
C HIS A 434 32.68 -10.33 8.60
N PHE A 435 32.49 -9.08 8.17
CA PHE A 435 31.37 -8.67 7.35
C PHE A 435 31.90 -8.34 5.95
N CYS A 436 31.03 -8.31 4.95
CA CYS A 436 31.37 -7.76 3.64
C CYS A 436 30.28 -6.81 3.15
N LYS A 437 30.52 -5.53 3.44
CA LYS A 437 29.64 -4.41 3.10
C LYS A 437 28.24 -4.61 3.74
N PRO A 438 28.18 -4.60 5.09
CA PRO A 438 26.93 -4.75 5.82
C PRO A 438 25.98 -3.58 5.52
N THR A 439 24.69 -3.87 5.39
CA THR A 439 23.68 -2.96 4.83
C THR A 439 22.73 -2.40 5.88
N GLY A 440 21.62 -3.07 6.19
CA GLY A 440 20.65 -2.69 7.21
C GLY A 440 20.99 -3.19 8.61
N ILE A 441 20.40 -2.56 9.62
CA ILE A 441 20.59 -2.91 11.03
C ILE A 441 19.34 -2.58 11.85
N VAL A 442 18.98 -3.48 12.77
CA VAL A 442 17.87 -3.28 13.72
C VAL A 442 18.16 -3.99 15.05
N LYS A 443 17.65 -3.46 16.17
CA LYS A 443 17.73 -4.12 17.49
C LYS A 443 16.36 -4.69 17.88
N THR A 444 16.37 -5.89 18.41
CA THR A 444 15.23 -6.56 19.07
C THR A 444 15.58 -6.84 20.53
N ASP A 445 14.67 -7.48 21.25
CA ASP A 445 14.95 -8.00 22.59
C ASP A 445 15.92 -9.21 22.57
N GLU A 446 16.02 -9.92 21.45
CA GLU A 446 16.93 -11.08 21.32
C GLU A 446 18.37 -10.71 20.93
N GLY A 447 18.56 -9.57 20.29
CA GLY A 447 19.85 -9.15 19.74
C GLY A 447 19.74 -8.08 18.68
N VAL A 448 20.90 -7.73 18.10
CA VAL A 448 21.01 -6.81 16.97
C VAL A 448 21.12 -7.62 15.69
N PHE A 449 20.26 -7.37 14.72
CA PHE A 449 20.25 -8.05 13.43
C PHE A 449 20.83 -7.14 12.35
N VAL A 450 21.73 -7.69 11.55
CA VAL A 450 22.44 -6.97 10.49
C VAL A 450 22.27 -7.76 9.20
N SER A 451 21.80 -7.12 8.14
CA SER A 451 21.86 -7.72 6.81
C SER A 451 23.27 -7.52 6.24
N ASP A 452 23.95 -8.60 5.91
CA ASP A 452 25.28 -8.59 5.31
C ASP A 452 25.15 -9.00 3.85
N GLY A 453 24.88 -8.01 2.99
CA GLY A 453 24.13 -8.26 1.76
C GLY A 453 24.84 -8.06 0.43
N TYR A 454 25.86 -7.19 0.34
CA TYR A 454 26.46 -6.87 -0.96
C TYR A 454 27.40 -7.96 -1.48
N CYS A 455 28.12 -8.62 -0.58
CA CYS A 455 28.99 -9.75 -0.94
C CYS A 455 28.48 -11.07 -0.36
N ASN A 456 27.69 -10.99 0.71
CA ASN A 456 27.14 -12.12 1.41
C ASN A 456 25.61 -12.13 1.23
N SER A 457 24.97 -13.28 1.46
CA SER A 457 23.52 -13.44 1.30
C SER A 457 22.89 -13.89 2.61
N LYS A 458 23.21 -13.17 3.70
CA LYS A 458 22.87 -13.58 5.06
C LYS A 458 22.47 -12.42 5.97
N VAL A 459 21.77 -12.77 7.04
CA VAL A 459 21.50 -11.91 8.20
C VAL A 459 22.28 -12.46 9.38
N VAL A 460 22.94 -11.57 10.12
CA VAL A 460 23.81 -11.88 11.25
C VAL A 460 23.18 -11.31 12.52
N GLN A 461 23.05 -12.14 13.55
CA GLN A 461 22.67 -11.69 14.89
C GLN A 461 23.92 -11.40 15.73
N LEU A 462 23.97 -10.22 16.34
CA LEU A 462 24.97 -9.79 17.31
C LEU A 462 24.39 -9.72 18.71
N ASP A 463 25.25 -9.94 19.69
CA ASP A 463 24.97 -9.63 21.08
C ASP A 463 24.85 -8.11 21.30
N THR A 464 23.76 -7.68 21.92
CA THR A 464 23.48 -6.25 22.15
C THR A 464 24.51 -5.56 23.04
N ALA A 465 25.09 -6.30 24.00
CA ALA A 465 26.02 -5.74 24.99
C ALA A 465 27.47 -5.73 24.49
N THR A 466 27.88 -6.78 23.78
CA THR A 466 29.29 -7.00 23.41
C THR A 466 29.57 -6.82 21.92
N GLY A 467 28.55 -6.85 21.06
CA GLY A 467 28.73 -6.87 19.60
C GLY A 467 29.20 -8.23 19.06
N ALA A 468 29.35 -9.25 19.91
CA ALA A 468 29.80 -10.58 19.49
C ALA A 468 28.78 -11.25 18.56
N ARG A 469 29.24 -11.85 17.46
CA ARG A 469 28.38 -12.61 16.53
C ARG A 469 27.84 -13.87 17.22
N LYS A 470 26.51 -14.02 17.23
CA LYS A 470 25.81 -15.16 17.87
C LYS A 470 25.51 -16.28 16.89
N TYR A 471 24.74 -15.95 15.85
CA TYR A 471 24.44 -16.86 14.74
C TYR A 471 24.12 -16.06 13.48
N GLU A 472 24.03 -16.76 12.36
CA GLU A 472 23.68 -16.20 11.06
C GLU A 472 22.73 -17.16 10.33
N PHE A 473 21.87 -16.61 9.48
CA PHE A 473 20.95 -17.37 8.63
C PHE A 473 20.84 -16.70 7.25
N GLY A 474 20.34 -17.47 6.28
CA GLY A 474 20.32 -17.06 4.89
C GLY A 474 21.43 -17.68 4.07
N ILE A 475 21.09 -18.05 2.84
CA ILE A 475 22.01 -18.54 1.81
C ILE A 475 21.65 -17.91 0.46
N PRO A 476 22.57 -17.88 -0.52
CA PRO A 476 22.26 -17.40 -1.86
C PRO A 476 21.08 -18.14 -2.49
N GLY A 477 20.10 -17.41 -3.03
CA GLY A 477 19.00 -17.99 -3.79
C GLY A 477 17.70 -17.18 -3.77
N ASN A 478 16.63 -17.79 -4.30
CA ASN A 478 15.32 -17.15 -4.51
C ASN A 478 14.20 -17.83 -3.69
N GLY A 479 14.51 -18.90 -2.97
CA GLY A 479 13.55 -19.63 -2.13
C GLY A 479 13.29 -18.95 -0.78
N PRO A 480 12.37 -19.51 0.03
CA PRO A 480 12.15 -19.11 1.42
C PRO A 480 13.44 -19.08 2.23
N SER A 481 13.67 -17.99 2.98
CA SER A 481 14.89 -17.76 3.77
C SER A 481 16.21 -17.78 2.97
N GLN A 482 16.14 -17.72 1.64
CA GLN A 482 17.28 -17.47 0.76
C GLN A 482 17.27 -16.01 0.31
N PHE A 483 18.44 -15.46 0.04
CA PHE A 483 18.59 -14.08 -0.37
C PHE A 483 19.50 -13.97 -1.58
N ASN A 484 19.28 -12.95 -2.40
CA ASN A 484 20.24 -12.55 -3.43
C ASN A 484 21.09 -11.37 -2.93
N LEU A 485 20.43 -10.34 -2.38
CA LEU A 485 21.10 -9.18 -1.78
C LEU A 485 20.21 -8.62 -0.66
N PRO A 486 20.30 -9.12 0.58
CA PRO A 486 19.54 -8.58 1.69
C PRO A 486 20.06 -7.15 2.02
N HIS A 487 19.27 -6.14 1.71
CA HIS A 487 19.70 -4.74 1.70
C HIS A 487 19.23 -3.92 2.90
N ASP A 488 18.11 -4.32 3.51
CA ASP A 488 17.59 -3.70 4.71
C ASP A 488 16.96 -4.76 5.61
N VAL A 489 16.95 -4.49 6.91
CA VAL A 489 16.31 -5.34 7.91
C VAL A 489 15.68 -4.47 8.98
N VAL A 490 14.40 -4.69 9.25
CA VAL A 490 13.60 -3.98 10.26
C VAL A 490 12.75 -4.97 11.06
N THR A 491 12.15 -4.52 12.15
CA THR A 491 11.20 -5.32 12.94
C THR A 491 9.77 -5.06 12.51
N THR A 492 8.91 -6.06 12.67
CA THR A 492 7.46 -5.84 12.55
C THR A 492 6.94 -4.93 13.68
N PRO A 493 5.80 -4.23 13.48
CA PRO A 493 5.26 -3.31 14.50
C PRO A 493 4.88 -4.00 15.82
N THR A 494 4.46 -5.27 15.77
CA THR A 494 4.15 -6.09 16.94
C THR A 494 5.40 -6.64 17.64
N GLY A 495 6.58 -6.48 17.04
CA GLY A 495 7.81 -7.11 17.49
C GLY A 495 7.86 -8.62 17.20
N GLY A 496 9.02 -9.22 17.47
CA GLY A 496 9.23 -10.67 17.40
C GLY A 496 9.59 -11.24 16.01
N HIS A 497 9.29 -10.53 14.92
CA HIS A 497 9.67 -10.92 13.56
C HIS A 497 10.54 -9.86 12.88
N LEU A 498 11.23 -10.27 11.83
CA LEU A 498 12.09 -9.45 10.99
C LEU A 498 11.48 -9.32 9.60
N LEU A 499 11.50 -8.12 9.04
CA LEU A 499 11.25 -7.88 7.63
C LEU A 499 12.61 -7.64 6.95
N VAL A 500 12.95 -8.46 5.96
CA VAL A 500 14.21 -8.37 5.22
C VAL A 500 13.92 -8.00 3.77
N ALA A 501 14.44 -6.85 3.33
CA ALA A 501 14.37 -6.43 1.93
C ALA A 501 15.42 -7.18 1.10
N ASP A 502 14.96 -8.11 0.26
CA ASP A 502 15.81 -8.92 -0.61
C ASP A 502 15.91 -8.24 -1.98
N ARG A 503 16.89 -7.36 -2.10
CA ARG A 503 16.93 -6.35 -3.15
C ARG A 503 16.92 -6.94 -4.53
N GLU A 504 17.83 -7.85 -4.87
CA GLU A 504 17.90 -8.34 -6.25
C GLU A 504 16.82 -9.39 -6.58
N ASN A 505 16.07 -9.86 -5.59
CA ASN A 505 14.87 -10.69 -5.80
C ASN A 505 13.57 -9.88 -5.83
N GLY A 506 13.61 -8.57 -5.62
CA GLY A 506 12.43 -7.71 -5.75
C GLY A 506 11.33 -8.00 -4.73
N ARG A 507 11.68 -8.47 -3.52
CA ARG A 507 10.71 -8.86 -2.50
C ARG A 507 11.11 -8.42 -1.09
N VAL A 508 10.16 -8.49 -0.17
CA VAL A 508 10.42 -8.44 1.27
C VAL A 508 9.97 -9.76 1.88
N GLN A 509 10.83 -10.40 2.68
CA GLN A 509 10.47 -11.60 3.44
C GLN A 509 10.23 -11.23 4.91
N GLU A 510 9.13 -11.72 5.48
CA GLU A 510 8.92 -11.79 6.93
C GLU A 510 9.47 -13.10 7.46
N LEU A 511 10.32 -13.00 8.48
CA LEU A 511 11.04 -14.11 9.08
C LEU A 511 10.94 -14.07 10.59
N SER A 512 11.01 -15.24 11.22
CA SER A 512 11.30 -15.32 12.65
C SER A 512 12.68 -14.72 12.94
N THR A 513 12.95 -14.36 14.20
CA THR A 513 14.30 -13.96 14.63
C THR A 513 15.33 -15.05 14.35
N ARG A 514 14.93 -16.32 14.31
CA ARG A 514 15.79 -17.48 13.98
C ARG A 514 16.00 -17.71 12.48
N GLY A 515 15.33 -16.95 11.62
CA GLY A 515 15.44 -17.05 10.17
C GLY A 515 14.43 -18.01 9.52
N ASP A 516 13.42 -18.45 10.25
CA ASP A 516 12.33 -19.27 9.69
C ASP A 516 11.43 -18.39 8.83
N PHE A 517 11.10 -18.86 7.62
CA PHE A 517 10.22 -18.14 6.71
C PHE A 517 8.78 -18.13 7.21
N ILE A 518 8.15 -16.96 7.18
CA ILE A 518 6.74 -16.77 7.54
C ILE A 518 5.94 -16.47 6.28
N MET A 519 6.30 -15.40 5.56
CA MET A 519 5.62 -14.96 4.34
C MET A 519 6.48 -13.95 3.56
N ASP A 520 6.06 -13.55 2.36
CA ASP A 520 6.70 -12.48 1.61
C ASP A 520 5.70 -11.53 0.93
N TRP A 521 6.19 -10.35 0.58
CA TRP A 521 5.59 -9.43 -0.36
C TRP A 521 6.42 -9.44 -1.64
N SER A 522 5.83 -9.97 -2.71
CA SER A 522 6.44 -10.01 -4.03
C SER A 522 5.40 -9.64 -5.10
N SER A 523 5.86 -9.05 -6.20
CA SER A 523 5.00 -8.66 -7.31
C SER A 523 5.83 -8.49 -8.58
N SER A 524 5.26 -8.72 -9.76
CA SER A 524 5.96 -8.53 -11.04
C SER A 524 6.44 -7.10 -11.25
N VAL A 525 5.79 -6.11 -10.61
CA VAL A 525 6.20 -4.70 -10.65
C VAL A 525 7.35 -4.37 -9.69
N MET A 526 7.63 -5.24 -8.72
CA MET A 526 8.73 -5.10 -7.76
C MET A 526 9.95 -5.86 -8.28
N SER A 527 10.85 -5.15 -8.94
CA SER A 527 12.07 -5.77 -9.50
C SER A 527 13.28 -5.65 -8.59
N ASN A 528 13.31 -4.65 -7.70
CA ASN A 528 14.40 -4.49 -6.75
C ASN A 528 13.98 -3.71 -5.50
N ILE A 529 13.93 -4.31 -4.31
CA ILE A 529 13.51 -3.58 -3.08
C ILE A 529 14.72 -3.22 -2.22
N TYR A 530 15.02 -1.93 -2.12
CA TYR A 530 16.19 -1.46 -1.37
C TYR A 530 15.88 -1.35 0.12
N SER A 531 14.68 -0.92 0.48
CA SER A 531 14.37 -0.69 1.89
C SER A 531 12.91 -0.97 2.18
N VAL A 532 12.69 -1.34 3.44
CA VAL A 532 11.39 -1.65 4.01
C VAL A 532 11.26 -0.96 5.36
N ASP A 533 10.05 -0.54 5.70
CA ASP A 533 9.67 -0.22 7.07
C ASP A 533 8.21 -0.61 7.31
N ALA A 534 7.78 -0.69 8.56
CA ALA A 534 6.42 -1.06 8.88
C ALA A 534 5.86 -0.21 10.02
N HIS A 535 4.58 0.12 9.91
CA HIS A 535 3.84 0.81 10.96
C HIS A 535 2.39 0.30 10.99
N PHE A 536 1.94 -0.10 12.18
CA PHE A 536 0.62 -0.70 12.39
C PHE A 536 0.37 -1.91 11.47
N GLU A 537 -0.63 -1.84 10.59
CA GLU A 537 -0.94 -2.92 9.63
C GLU A 537 -0.24 -2.78 8.28
N TYR A 538 0.58 -1.74 8.08
CA TYR A 538 1.18 -1.42 6.80
C TYR A 538 2.68 -1.73 6.73
N VAL A 539 3.10 -2.28 5.58
CA VAL A 539 4.49 -2.53 5.21
C VAL A 539 4.84 -1.65 4.01
N TYR A 540 5.79 -0.75 4.17
CA TYR A 540 6.23 0.22 3.17
C TYR A 540 7.52 -0.27 2.54
N MET A 541 7.56 -0.31 1.21
CA MET A 541 8.64 -0.92 0.43
C MET A 541 9.05 0.04 -0.67
N ILE A 542 10.35 0.33 -0.76
CA ILE A 542 10.86 1.25 -1.78
C ILE A 542 11.87 0.55 -2.69
N PRO A 543 11.63 0.52 -4.01
CA PRO A 543 12.64 0.13 -4.97
C PRO A 543 13.62 1.27 -5.27
N GLY A 544 14.89 0.94 -5.55
CA GLY A 544 15.92 1.94 -5.84
C GLY A 544 16.18 2.17 -7.33
N ARG A 545 15.66 1.30 -8.20
CA ARG A 545 15.80 1.40 -9.66
C ARG A 545 14.46 1.13 -10.32
N THR A 546 14.24 1.75 -11.47
CA THR A 546 13.03 1.52 -12.28
C THR A 546 12.90 0.05 -12.67
N GLY A 547 11.68 -0.47 -12.57
CA GLY A 547 11.36 -1.81 -13.06
C GLY A 547 11.24 -1.84 -14.58
N ARG A 548 11.28 -3.04 -15.17
CA ARG A 548 11.20 -3.26 -16.62
C ARG A 548 9.89 -2.74 -17.24
N GLU A 549 8.84 -2.55 -16.43
CA GLU A 549 7.48 -2.21 -16.87
C GLU A 549 6.91 -0.91 -16.24
N SER A 550 7.70 -0.11 -15.51
CA SER A 550 7.18 1.08 -14.77
C SER A 550 7.57 2.42 -15.38
N GLY A 551 6.62 3.36 -15.47
CA GLY A 551 6.83 4.79 -15.83
C GLY A 551 7.55 5.64 -14.76
N GLY A 552 8.28 5.03 -13.83
CA GLY A 552 9.00 5.69 -12.74
C GLY A 552 9.04 4.86 -11.46
N ILE A 553 9.96 5.19 -10.55
CA ILE A 553 10.08 4.53 -9.25
C ILE A 553 8.90 4.93 -8.36
N ARG A 554 8.26 3.95 -7.71
CA ARG A 554 7.14 4.16 -6.78
C ARG A 554 7.40 3.38 -5.49
N ALA A 555 7.05 3.96 -4.34
CA ALA A 555 6.96 3.24 -3.09
C ALA A 555 5.69 2.38 -3.10
N PHE A 556 5.80 1.14 -2.67
CA PHE A 556 4.69 0.21 -2.51
C PHE A 556 4.34 0.11 -1.04
N VAL A 557 3.05 0.06 -0.75
CA VAL A 557 2.54 -0.20 0.60
C VAL A 557 1.76 -1.49 0.52
N GLY A 558 2.05 -2.45 1.37
CA GLY A 558 1.31 -3.71 1.52
C GLY A 558 0.72 -3.86 2.92
N ARG A 559 -0.09 -4.89 3.13
CA ARG A 559 -0.69 -5.19 4.43
C ARG A 559 0.03 -6.33 5.12
N ALA A 560 0.39 -6.11 6.38
CA ALA A 560 0.93 -7.12 7.28
C ALA A 560 0.03 -8.38 7.26
N GLY A 561 0.63 -9.57 7.21
CA GLY A 561 -0.10 -10.84 7.27
C GLY A 561 -0.83 -11.27 5.99
N THR A 562 -0.82 -10.47 4.91
CA THR A 562 -1.55 -10.82 3.67
C THR A 562 -0.64 -11.15 2.48
N GLY A 563 0.58 -10.62 2.46
CA GLY A 563 1.52 -10.72 1.33
C GLY A 563 1.11 -9.87 0.13
N LEU A 564 -0.02 -9.15 0.25
CA LEU A 564 -0.55 -8.30 -0.78
C LEU A 564 0.03 -6.90 -0.63
N ILE A 565 0.58 -6.38 -1.73
CA ILE A 565 0.67 -4.93 -1.94
C ILE A 565 -0.76 -4.39 -1.88
N GLU A 566 -0.96 -3.22 -1.24
CA GLU A 566 -2.15 -2.36 -0.95
C GLU A 566 -2.30 -1.11 -1.83
N PHE A 567 -1.21 -0.38 -2.07
CA PHE A 567 -1.19 0.76 -3.00
C PHE A 567 0.24 1.15 -3.32
N SER A 568 0.42 2.15 -4.17
CA SER A 568 1.74 2.74 -4.41
C SER A 568 1.65 4.26 -4.53
N PHE A 569 2.71 4.94 -4.09
CA PHE A 569 2.83 6.39 -4.18
C PHE A 569 4.21 6.79 -4.71
N SER A 570 4.30 8.02 -5.21
CA SER A 570 5.53 8.65 -5.68
C SER A 570 5.45 10.14 -5.36
N PRO A 571 6.58 10.87 -5.34
CA PRO A 571 6.53 12.31 -5.24
C PRO A 571 5.83 12.91 -6.45
N THR A 572 5.17 14.03 -6.23
CA THR A 572 4.39 14.78 -7.21
C THR A 572 5.20 15.93 -7.81
N SER A 573 6.19 16.45 -7.08
CA SER A 573 7.04 17.57 -7.52
C SER A 573 8.03 17.16 -8.61
N ARG A 574 8.65 15.98 -8.46
CA ARG A 574 9.52 15.33 -9.45
C ARG A 574 9.68 13.84 -9.13
N PRO A 575 10.03 12.99 -10.11
CA PRO A 575 10.28 11.57 -9.83
C PRO A 575 11.40 11.37 -8.81
N PHE A 576 11.35 10.25 -8.08
CA PHE A 576 12.51 9.79 -7.34
C PHE A 576 13.72 9.61 -8.29
N GLY A 577 14.92 9.89 -7.80
CA GLY A 577 16.15 9.63 -8.55
C GLY A 577 16.63 8.20 -8.32
N GLN A 578 17.11 7.92 -7.11
CA GLN A 578 17.52 6.60 -6.65
C GLN A 578 17.21 6.49 -5.14
N PRO A 579 15.94 6.27 -4.78
CA PRO A 579 15.56 6.19 -3.37
C PRO A 579 16.14 4.91 -2.77
N HIS A 580 16.68 5.02 -1.57
CA HIS A 580 17.56 4.02 -0.97
C HIS A 580 17.03 3.49 0.35
N VAL A 581 16.40 4.37 1.13
CA VAL A 581 15.88 4.06 2.46
C VAL A 581 14.51 4.68 2.64
N ILE A 582 13.57 3.95 3.24
CA ILE A 582 12.25 4.45 3.65
C ILE A 582 12.06 4.21 5.14
N ARG A 583 11.55 5.20 5.87
CA ARG A 583 11.16 5.07 7.27
C ARG A 583 9.87 5.82 7.57
N VAL A 584 9.02 5.23 8.40
CA VAL A 584 7.76 5.82 8.86
C VAL A 584 7.97 6.38 10.26
N SER A 585 7.47 7.58 10.52
CA SER A 585 7.58 8.19 11.85
C SER A 585 6.90 7.32 12.91
N PRO A 586 7.36 7.33 14.17
CA PRO A 586 6.81 6.48 15.22
C PRO A 586 5.30 6.65 15.46
N ASN A 587 4.74 7.81 15.09
CA ASN A 587 3.31 8.11 15.17
C ASN A 587 2.52 7.77 13.88
N GLY A 588 3.17 7.23 12.84
CA GLY A 588 2.56 6.87 11.57
C GLY A 588 2.16 8.03 10.65
N GLN A 589 2.37 9.28 11.06
CA GLN A 589 1.88 10.46 10.34
C GLN A 589 2.77 10.93 9.20
N ASN A 590 4.05 10.54 9.19
CA ASN A 590 5.01 10.96 8.19
C ASN A 590 5.81 9.77 7.66
N ILE A 591 6.14 9.81 6.37
CA ILE A 591 7.05 8.86 5.72
C ILE A 591 8.23 9.66 5.18
N TYR A 592 9.43 9.20 5.46
CA TYR A 592 10.66 9.79 4.96
C TYR A 592 11.36 8.82 4.01
N VAL A 593 11.79 9.32 2.85
CA VAL A 593 12.56 8.55 1.88
C VAL A 593 13.90 9.25 1.62
N GLY A 594 15.00 8.56 1.86
CA GLY A 594 16.34 9.03 1.53
C GLY A 594 16.73 8.62 0.12
N ASP A 595 17.16 9.59 -0.70
CA ASP A 595 17.55 9.41 -2.10
C ASP A 595 19.06 9.64 -2.28
N ILE A 596 19.70 8.71 -2.98
CA ILE A 596 21.15 8.69 -3.22
C ILE A 596 21.54 9.10 -4.65
N ALA A 597 20.61 9.64 -5.44
CA ALA A 597 20.88 10.08 -6.80
C ALA A 597 22.11 11.01 -6.87
N ASN A 598 23.07 10.65 -7.71
CA ASN A 598 24.30 11.42 -7.88
C ASN A 598 24.00 12.86 -8.32
N GLY A 599 24.63 13.83 -7.64
CA GLY A 599 24.46 15.26 -7.92
C GLY A 599 23.20 15.90 -7.34
N ASN A 600 22.17 15.12 -6.97
CA ASN A 600 20.93 15.64 -6.40
C ASN A 600 20.34 14.75 -5.29
N PRO A 601 21.13 14.40 -4.25
CA PRO A 601 20.60 13.65 -3.12
C PRO A 601 19.48 14.44 -2.45
N THR A 602 18.40 13.75 -2.12
CA THR A 602 17.16 14.36 -1.64
C THR A 602 16.62 13.58 -0.47
N LEU A 603 16.23 14.25 0.60
CA LEU A 603 15.32 13.72 1.60
C LEU A 603 13.90 14.10 1.20
N TRP A 604 13.06 13.09 0.99
CA TRP A 604 11.64 13.28 0.74
C TRP A 604 10.87 13.12 2.03
N LYS A 605 9.90 14.01 2.26
CA LYS A 605 8.93 13.91 3.35
C LYS A 605 7.55 13.78 2.75
N PHE A 606 6.81 12.78 3.20
CA PHE A 606 5.41 12.61 2.89
C PHE A 606 4.60 12.64 4.18
N ARG A 607 3.40 13.19 4.11
CA ARG A 607 2.40 13.13 5.16
C ARG A 607 1.41 12.03 4.85
N VAL A 608 1.01 11.27 5.86
CA VAL A 608 -0.06 10.30 5.77
C VAL A 608 -1.31 10.94 6.36
N ASN A 609 -2.30 11.22 5.51
CA ASN A 609 -3.56 11.81 5.92
C ASN A 609 -4.67 10.79 5.71
N TYR A 610 -5.08 10.11 6.79
CA TYR A 610 -6.02 9.00 6.74
C TYR A 610 -7.49 9.42 6.67
#